data_AF-A0A968C3C0-F1
#
_entry.id   AF-A0A968C3C0-F1
#
_cell.length_a   1.000
_cell.length_b   1.000
_cell.length_c   1.000
_cell.angle_alpha   90.00
_cell.angle_beta   90.00
_cell.angle_gamma   90.00
#
_symmetry.space_group_name_H-M   'P 1'
#
loop_
_entity.id
_entity.type
_entity.pdbx_description
1 polymer ?
#
loop_
_entity_poly.entity_id
_entity_poly.type
_entity_poly.pdbx_seq_one_letter_code
_entity_poly.pdbx_strand_id
1 'polypeptide(L)' 'MLDAVNHAFPGAGLEKEDIISTFAGLRPLIGRGELSAYQASRDHQIVESDAGLVTISGGKLTTYRRMAEDLVDLVSK' A
#
# COMPACT_ATOMS: atom_id res chain seq x y z
N MET A 1 -6.52 -16.02 -8.68
CA MET A 1 -5.14 -15.83 -9.18
C MET A 1 -4.73 -16.97 -10.09
N LEU A 2 -4.91 -18.24 -9.70
CA LEU A 2 -4.66 -19.39 -10.59
C LEU A 2 -5.40 -19.27 -11.92
N ASP A 3 -6.71 -18.96 -11.90
CA ASP A 3 -7.48 -18.76 -13.14
C ASP A 3 -6.91 -17.67 -14.04
N ALA A 4 -6.44 -16.56 -13.46
CA ALA A 4 -5.85 -15.46 -14.22
C ALA A 4 -4.51 -15.85 -14.85
N VAL A 5 -3.69 -16.63 -14.14
CA VAL A 5 -2.42 -17.15 -14.66
C VAL A 5 -2.67 -18.18 -15.75
N ASN A 6 -3.54 -19.15 -15.52
CA ASN A 6 -3.88 -20.18 -16.51
C ASN A 6 -4.59 -19.58 -17.73
N HIS A 7 -5.33 -18.48 -17.57
CA HIS A 7 -5.86 -17.72 -18.71
C HIS A 7 -4.76 -17.03 -19.52
N ALA A 8 -3.81 -16.36 -18.86
CA ALA A 8 -2.70 -15.67 -19.52
C ALA A 8 -1.68 -16.65 -20.13
N PHE A 9 -1.53 -17.84 -19.55
CA PHE A 9 -0.61 -18.90 -19.96
C PHE A 9 -1.34 -20.25 -20.03
N PRO A 10 -2.11 -20.53 -21.09
CA PRO A 10 -2.94 -21.74 -21.18
C PRO A 10 -2.19 -23.07 -21.08
N GLY A 11 -0.90 -23.09 -21.43
CA GLY A 11 -0.05 -24.28 -21.33
C GLY A 11 0.56 -24.51 -19.93
N ALA A 12 0.35 -23.59 -18.98
CA ALA A 12 0.94 -23.70 -17.64
C ALA A 12 0.24 -24.75 -16.78
N GLY A 13 -1.09 -24.89 -16.90
CA GLY A 13 -1.88 -25.92 -16.22
C GLY A 13 -1.70 -25.97 -14.70
N LEU A 14 -1.49 -24.81 -14.06
CA LEU A 14 -1.13 -24.75 -12.65
C LEU A 14 -2.32 -25.07 -11.75
N GLU A 15 -2.08 -25.93 -10.75
CA GLU A 15 -3.03 -26.32 -9.71
C GLU A 15 -2.62 -25.78 -8.33
N LYS A 16 -3.42 -26.04 -7.30
CA LYS A 16 -3.16 -25.51 -5.95
C LYS A 16 -1.92 -26.17 -5.32
N GLU A 17 -1.66 -27.40 -5.72
CA GLU A 17 -0.58 -28.28 -5.28
C GLU A 17 0.80 -27.76 -5.75
N ASP A 18 0.83 -26.97 -6.83
CA ASP A 18 2.05 -26.33 -7.34
C ASP A 18 2.50 -25.11 -6.51
N ILE A 19 1.70 -24.67 -5.54
CA ILE A 19 1.99 -23.49 -4.72
C ILE A 19 2.99 -23.85 -3.60
N ILE A 20 4.22 -23.35 -3.73
CA ILE A 20 5.30 -23.56 -2.74
C ILE A 20 5.09 -22.74 -1.46
N SER A 21 4.57 -21.51 -1.58
CA SER A 21 4.30 -20.62 -0.44
C SER A 21 3.27 -19.54 -0.78
N THR A 22 2.68 -18.94 0.26
CA THR A 22 1.78 -17.79 0.13
C THR A 22 2.12 -16.72 1.16
N PHE A 23 1.77 -15.48 0.87
CA PHE A 23 1.84 -14.37 1.81
C PHE A 23 0.62 -13.47 1.68
N ALA A 24 0.31 -12.74 2.74
CA ALA A 24 -0.75 -11.75 2.77
C ALA A 24 -0.25 -10.49 3.50
N GLY A 25 -0.84 -9.34 3.19
CA GLY A 25 -0.49 -8.07 3.83
C GLY A 25 -1.65 -7.11 3.81
N LEU A 26 -1.71 -6.25 4.82
CA LEU A 26 -2.69 -5.16 4.90
C LEU A 26 -2.08 -3.90 4.30
N ARG A 27 -2.92 -3.12 3.61
CA ARG A 27 -2.52 -1.80 3.09
C ARG A 27 -3.06 -0.74 4.05
N PRO A 28 -2.22 0.12 4.63
CA PRO A 28 -2.68 1.25 5.42
C PRO A 28 -3.22 2.33 4.48
N LEU A 29 -4.44 2.15 4.00
CA LEU A 29 -5.08 3.07 3.07
C LEU A 29 -5.65 4.26 3.83
N ILE A 30 -5.50 5.46 3.26
CA ILE A 30 -6.09 6.68 3.81
C ILE A 30 -7.56 6.70 3.38
N GLY A 31 -8.44 6.38 4.32
CA GLY A 31 -9.88 6.39 4.10
C GLY A 31 -10.48 7.79 4.22
N ARG A 32 -11.31 8.18 3.26
CA ARG A 32 -12.32 9.25 3.42
C ARG A 32 -13.70 8.62 3.20
N GLY A 33 -14.24 7.96 4.22
CA GLY A 33 -15.56 7.32 4.16
C GLY A 33 -15.59 5.96 3.44
N GLU A 34 -16.77 5.57 2.95
CA GLU A 34 -17.06 4.27 2.31
C GLU A 34 -16.60 4.22 0.84
N LEU A 35 -15.30 4.41 0.59
CA LEU A 35 -14.71 4.15 -0.72
C LEU A 35 -14.30 2.69 -0.84
N SER A 36 -14.48 2.10 -2.02
CA SER A 36 -13.92 0.76 -2.29
C SER A 36 -12.40 0.79 -2.11
N ALA A 37 -11.81 -0.33 -1.64
CA ALA A 37 -10.36 -0.41 -1.43
C ALA A 37 -9.52 -0.15 -2.70
N TYR A 38 -10.14 -0.27 -3.89
CA TYR A 38 -9.50 0.07 -5.16
C TYR A 38 -9.43 1.59 -5.40
N GLN A 39 -10.43 2.33 -4.95
CA GLN A 39 -10.57 3.78 -5.13
C GLN A 39 -9.87 4.60 -4.04
N ALA A 40 -9.51 3.98 -2.92
CA ALA A 40 -8.79 4.66 -1.85
C ALA A 40 -7.43 5.19 -2.33
N SER A 41 -7.08 6.40 -1.87
CA SER A 41 -5.79 7.02 -2.21
C SER A 41 -4.62 6.15 -1.75
N ARG A 42 -3.56 6.13 -2.57
CA ARG A 42 -2.29 5.44 -2.28
C ARG A 42 -1.15 6.40 -2.01
N ASP A 43 -1.44 7.69 -1.89
CA ASP A 43 -0.47 8.70 -1.52
C ASP A 43 -0.32 8.76 0.00
N HIS A 44 0.73 9.40 0.48
CA HIS A 44 0.91 9.63 1.92
C HIS A 44 0.22 10.92 2.36
N GLN A 45 -0.10 10.98 3.65
CA GLN A 45 -0.58 12.17 4.32
C GLN A 45 0.23 12.37 5.59
N ILE A 46 0.68 13.60 5.80
CA ILE A 46 1.33 14.03 7.03
C ILE A 46 0.34 14.96 7.76
N VAL A 47 0.12 14.69 9.05
CA VAL A 47 -0.77 15.48 9.92
C VAL A 47 -0.02 15.79 11.21
N GLU A 48 -0.07 17.04 11.65
CA GLU A 48 0.42 17.48 12.95
C GLU A 48 -0.77 17.76 13.86
N SER A 49 -0.73 17.24 15.09
CA SER A 49 -1.75 17.52 16.11
C SER A 49 -1.46 18.83 16.86
N ASP A 50 -2.47 19.37 17.54
CA ASP A 50 -2.30 20.57 18.38
C ASP A 50 -1.25 20.40 19.50
N ALA A 51 -0.94 19.15 19.87
CA ALA A 51 0.10 18.81 20.85
C ALA A 51 1.50 18.63 20.22
N GLY A 52 1.66 18.90 18.91
CA GLY A 52 2.91 18.76 18.17
C GLY A 52 3.25 17.32 17.74
N LEU A 53 2.29 16.39 17.78
CA LEU A 53 2.53 15.02 17.30
C LEU A 53 2.41 14.98 15.77
N VAL A 54 3.51 14.68 15.08
CA VAL A 54 3.53 14.49 13.64
C VAL A 54 3.28 13.02 13.30
N THR A 55 2.26 12.76 12.48
CA THR A 55 1.85 11.42 12.02
C THR A 55 1.92 11.36 10.50
N ILE A 56 2.56 10.31 9.97
CA ILE A 56 2.52 9.97 8.55
C ILE A 56 1.70 8.69 8.35
N SER A 57 0.73 8.74 7.43
CA SER A 57 -0.13 7.61 7.06
C SER A 57 -0.12 7.39 5.55
N GLY A 58 -0.40 6.16 5.10
CA GLY A 58 -0.50 5.84 3.67
C GLY A 58 0.84 5.70 2.97
N GLY A 59 0.84 6.05 1.69
CA GLY A 59 2.00 5.97 0.82
C GLY A 59 2.38 4.56 0.35
N LYS A 60 3.49 4.50 -0.38
CA LYS A 60 4.01 3.28 -1.02
C LYS A 60 5.46 3.05 -0.60
N LEU A 61 5.87 1.78 -0.63
CA LEU A 61 7.28 1.45 -0.45
C LEU A 61 8.17 2.19 -1.47
N THR A 62 7.72 2.36 -2.71
CA THR A 62 8.48 3.06 -3.75
C THR A 62 8.64 4.56 -3.49
N THR A 63 7.75 5.17 -2.70
CA THR A 63 7.79 6.61 -2.40
C THR A 63 8.42 6.90 -1.04
N TYR A 64 8.90 5.89 -0.30
CA TYR A 64 9.34 6.03 1.09
C TYR A 64 10.37 7.14 1.32
N ARG A 65 11.35 7.29 0.41
CA ARG A 65 12.38 8.33 0.53
C ARG A 65 11.76 9.72 0.48
N ARG A 66 10.81 9.94 -0.44
CA ARG A 66 10.12 11.22 -0.57
C ARG A 66 9.21 11.50 0.64
N MET A 67 8.52 10.48 1.12
CA MET A 67 7.71 10.56 2.34
C MET A 67 8.54 11.00 3.55
N ALA A 68 9.74 10.42 3.71
CA ALA A 68 10.65 10.76 4.79
C ALA A 68 11.19 12.19 4.65
N GLU A 69 11.57 12.59 3.44
CA GLU A 69 11.99 13.96 3.13
C GLU A 69 10.91 14.98 3.50
N ASP A 70 9.67 14.79 3.01
CA ASP A 70 8.55 15.71 3.30
C ASP A 70 8.28 15.82 4.83
N LEU A 71 8.44 14.73 5.59
CA LEU A 71 8.27 14.75 7.05
C LEU A 71 9.43 15.46 7.76
N VAL A 72 10.67 15.24 7.34
CA VAL A 72 11.84 15.91 7.92
C VAL A 72 11.81 17.41 7.65
N ASP A 73 11.44 17.80 6.43
CA ASP A 73 11.30 19.21 6.03
C ASP A 73 10.21 19.94 6.84
N LEU A 74 9.15 19.22 7.23
CA LEU A 74 8.11 19.77 8.10
C LEU A 74 8.64 20.09 9.50
N VAL A 75 9.41 19.17 10.11
CA VAL A 75 9.85 19.27 11.52
C VAL A 75 11.14 20.05 11.72
N SER A 76 11.92 20.27 10.66
CA SER A 76 13.22 20.96 10.74
C SER A 76 13.14 22.47 10.51
N LYS A 77 11.93 23.03 10.41
CA LYS A 77 11.70 24.48 10.41
C LYS A 77 11.89 25.07 11.80
#